data_AF-A0A0F9JJS3-F1
#
_entry.id   AF-A0A0F9JJS3-F1
#
_cell.length_a   1.000
_cell.length_b   1.000
_cell.length_c   1.000
_cell.angle_alpha   90.00
_cell.angle_beta   90.00
_cell.angle_gamma   90.00
#
_symmetry.space_group_name_H-M   'P 1'
#
loop_
_entity.id
_entity.type
_entity.pdbx_description
1 polymer ?
#
loop_
_entity_poly.entity_id
_entity_poly.type
_entity_poly.pdbx_seq_one_letter_code
_entity_poly.pdbx_strand_id
1 'polypeptide(L)' 'VGLDGPGVTAAARMLKRKAREEKLSLYIISHRDEIDSAFDYTLTVQLCNGFSSILKEK' A
#
# COMPACT_ATOMS: atom_id res chain seq x y z
N VAL A 1 -9.47 8.17 -14.68
CA VAL A 1 -10.50 7.16 -14.34
C VAL A 1 -9.85 6.16 -13.40
N GLY A 2 -10.45 5.90 -12.25
CA GLY A 2 -9.88 5.05 -11.21
C GLY A 2 -10.99 4.51 -10.29
N LEU A 3 -10.60 3.69 -9.32
CA LEU A 3 -11.52 3.15 -8.33
C LEU A 3 -11.92 4.22 -7.31
N ASP A 4 -13.17 4.17 -6.86
CA ASP A 4 -13.66 4.93 -5.72
C ASP A 4 -13.21 4.29 -4.39
N GLY A 5 -13.43 4.96 -3.26
CA GLY A 5 -12.98 4.48 -1.94
C GLY A 5 -13.37 3.02 -1.63
N PRO A 6 -14.66 2.63 -1.80
CA PRO A 6 -15.08 1.24 -1.66
C PRO A 6 -14.38 0.29 -2.64
N GLY A 7 -14.24 0.67 -3.91
CA GLY A 7 -13.54 -0.11 -4.93
C GLY A 7 -12.07 -0.35 -4.59
N VAL A 8 -11.36 0.68 -4.10
CA VAL A 8 -9.96 0.59 -3.67
C VAL A 8 -9.82 -0.40 -2.50
N THR A 9 -10.70 -0.31 -1.50
CA THR A 9 -10.69 -1.21 -0.35
C THR A 9 -10.95 -2.67 -0.75
N ALA A 10 -11.93 -2.89 -1.64
CA ALA A 10 -12.24 -4.22 -2.16
C ALA A 10 -11.06 -4.82 -2.96
N ALA A 11 -10.43 -4.01 -3.81
CA ALA A 11 -9.26 -4.42 -4.58
C ALA A 11 -8.08 -4.79 -3.66
N ALA A 12 -7.79 -3.98 -2.65
CA ALA A 12 -6.74 -4.26 -1.67
C ALA A 12 -6.95 -5.61 -0.96
N ARG A 13 -8.19 -5.88 -0.49
CA ARG A 13 -8.53 -7.16 0.15
C ARG A 13 -8.37 -8.35 -0.79
N MET A 14 -8.82 -8.20 -2.04
CA MET A 14 -8.69 -9.24 -3.06
C MET A 14 -7.22 -9.57 -3.35
N LEU A 15 -6.38 -8.55 -3.55
CA LEU A 15 -4.95 -8.70 -3.82
C LEU A 15 -4.23 -9.38 -2.65
N LYS A 16 -4.47 -8.92 -1.41
CA LYS A 16 -3.88 -9.52 -0.21
C LYS A 16 -4.27 -10.99 -0.05
N ARG A 17 -5.53 -11.34 -0.32
CA ARG A 17 -6.00 -12.74 -0.29
C ARG A 17 -5.27 -13.59 -1.31
N LYS A 18 -5.22 -13.15 -2.56
CA LYS A 18 -4.57 -13.88 -3.67
C LYS A 18 -3.08 -14.10 -3.39
N ALA A 19 -2.39 -13.08 -2.90
CA ALA A 19 -0.97 -13.18 -2.54
C ALA A 19 -0.72 -14.23 -1.45
N ARG A 20 -1.60 -14.32 -0.44
CA ARG A 20 -1.51 -15.36 0.61
C ARG A 20 -1.77 -16.77 0.06
N GLU A 21 -2.81 -16.92 -0.76
CA GLU A 21 -3.17 -18.21 -1.37
C GLU A 21 -2.04 -18.75 -2.26
N GLU A 22 -1.41 -17.88 -3.03
CA GLU A 22 -0.36 -18.25 -4.00
C GLU A 22 1.07 -18.13 -3.45
N LYS A 23 1.21 -17.74 -2.17
CA LYS A 23 2.51 -17.50 -1.51
C LYS A 23 3.37 -16.49 -2.29
N LEU A 24 2.75 -15.47 -2.85
CA LEU A 24 3.41 -14.39 -3.57
C LEU A 24 3.80 -13.26 -2.62
N SER A 25 4.94 -12.64 -2.89
CA SER A 25 5.27 -11.35 -2.29
C SER A 25 4.48 -10.25 -2.98
N LEU A 26 3.76 -9.43 -2.21
CA LEU A 26 2.94 -8.33 -2.72
C LEU A 26 3.54 -7.00 -2.27
N TYR A 27 3.77 -6.11 -3.23
CA TYR A 27 4.23 -4.73 -3.00
C TYR A 27 3.24 -3.79 -3.68
N ILE A 28 2.72 -2.81 -2.93
CA ILE A 28 1.76 -1.83 -3.44
C ILE A 28 2.31 -0.42 -3.20
N ILE A 29 2.29 0.40 -4.24
CA ILE A 29 2.55 1.84 -4.15
C ILE A 29 1.19 2.53 -4.20
N SER A 30 0.84 3.26 -3.15
CA SER A 30 -0.43 3.96 -3.04
C SER A 30 -0.25 5.33 -2.40
N HIS A 31 -1.13 6.27 -2.77
CA HIS A 31 -1.32 7.56 -2.11
C HIS A 31 -2.68 7.62 -1.39
N ARG A 32 -3.39 6.49 -1.31
CA ARG A 32 -4.73 6.35 -0.76
C ARG A 32 -4.67 5.88 0.69
N ASP A 33 -5.08 6.73 1.61
CA ASP A 33 -5.06 6.46 3.05
C ASP A 33 -6.03 5.33 3.42
N GLU A 34 -7.07 5.09 2.62
CA GLU A 34 -8.13 4.11 2.89
C GLU A 34 -7.62 2.67 2.98
N ILE A 35 -6.40 2.38 2.50
CA ILE A 35 -5.81 1.03 2.50
C ILE A 35 -4.60 0.87 3.41
N ASP A 36 -4.24 1.88 4.18
CA ASP A 36 -3.06 1.82 5.06
C ASP A 36 -3.18 0.68 6.09
N SER A 37 -4.36 0.53 6.70
CA SER A 37 -4.66 -0.57 7.62
C SER A 37 -4.81 -1.96 6.96
N ALA A 38 -4.83 -2.03 5.63
CA ALA A 38 -5.06 -3.29 4.91
C ALA A 38 -3.79 -4.12 4.77
N PHE A 39 -2.58 -3.53 4.88
CA PHE A 39 -1.30 -4.21 4.65
C PHE A 39 -0.51 -4.39 5.95
N ASP A 40 0.34 -5.42 5.97
CA ASP A 40 1.04 -5.83 7.20
C ASP A 40 2.28 -4.94 7.48
N TYR A 41 2.82 -4.29 6.44
CA TYR A 41 3.98 -3.42 6.52
C TYR A 41 3.77 -2.20 5.61
N THR A 42 4.02 -1.00 6.15
CA THR A 42 3.99 0.26 5.41
C THR A 42 5.40 0.84 5.36
N LEU A 43 5.79 1.33 4.19
CA LEU A 43 7.04 2.05 3.98
C LEU A 43 6.71 3.44 3.44
N THR A 44 6.96 4.46 4.26
CA THR A 44 6.70 5.85 3.88
C THR A 44 7.95 6.47 3.27
N VAL A 45 7.83 6.96 2.03
CA VAL A 45 8.92 7.66 1.32
C VAL A 45 8.64 9.16 1.36
N GLN A 46 9.64 9.93 1.75
CA GLN A 46 9.56 11.40 1.80
C GLN A 46 10.65 12.04 0.94
N LEU A 47 10.25 13.03 0.12
CA LEU A 47 11.16 13.90 -0.60
C LEU A 47 11.46 15.15 0.26
N CYS A 48 12.72 15.35 0.63
CA CYS A 48 13.20 16.54 1.35
C CYS A 48 14.45 17.10 0.66
N ASN A 49 14.47 18.41 0.41
CA ASN A 49 15.62 19.11 -0.19
C ASN A 49 16.18 18.45 -1.46
N GLY A 50 15.30 17.88 -2.30
CA GLY A 50 15.68 17.22 -3.56
C GLY A 50 16.13 15.76 -3.43
N PHE A 51 16.10 15.18 -2.23
CA PHE A 51 16.47 13.78 -1.99
C PHE A 51 15.31 12.98 -1.39
N SER A 52 15.14 11.75 -1.86
CA SER A 52 14.15 10.81 -1.30
C SER A 52 14.77 10.04 -0.14
N SER A 53 14.02 9.90 0.95
CA SER A 53 14.40 9.15 2.14
C SER A 53 13.27 8.24 2.60
N ILE A 54 13.61 7.10 3.20
CA ILE A 54 12.66 6.22 3.85
C ILE A 54 12.47 6.74 5.27
N LEU A 55 11.24 7.11 5.62
CA LEU A 55 10.89 7.45 6.99
C LEU A 55 10.87 6.17 7.82
N LYS A 56 11.74 6.08 8.82
CA LYS A 56 11.63 5.06 9.87
C LYS A 56 10.61 5.55 10.88
N GLU A 57 9.49 4.85 11.00
CA GLU A 57 8.64 5.00 12.19
C GLU A 57 9.36 4.42 13.41
N LYS A 58 9.20 5.09 14.55
CA LYS A 58 9.86 4.73 15.82
C LYS A 58 9.19 3.55 16.51
#